data_AF-A0A1I7VNJ4-F1
#
_entry.id   AF-A0A1I7VNJ4-F1
#
_cell.length_a   1.000
_cell.length_b   1.000
_cell.length_c   1.000
_cell.angle_alpha   90.00
_cell.angle_beta   90.00
_cell.angle_gamma   90.00
#
_symmetry.space_group_name_H-M   'P 1'
#
loop_
_entity.id
_entity.type
_entity.pdbx_description
1 polymer ?
#
loop_
_entity_poly.entity_id
_entity_poly.type
_entity_poly.pdbx_seq_one_letter_code
_entity_poly.pdbx_strand_id
1 'polypeptide(L)'
;MTWSEGVGPTTSSSSSTQVESGGVPHTVIPLRDCPHLVEISDLPAEGVNAHASCSECHSSVEQWVCLTCYSVNCSRYNAGHAIDHWIRTGHSMVLSLTDLSVWCYPCESYVHHERLIPAKSAAHQSKFGIPTPEQGRSESENPGN
;
A
#
# COMPACT_ATOMS: atom_id res chain seq x y z
N MET A 1 -51.55 29.36 30.93
CA MET A 1 -50.16 29.36 30.43
C MET A 1 -50.17 28.71 29.07
N THR A 2 -50.11 29.51 28.02
CA THR A 2 -50.13 29.11 26.60
C THR A 2 -48.73 28.65 26.18
N TRP A 3 -48.62 27.49 25.53
CA TRP A 3 -47.38 27.03 24.90
C TRP A 3 -47.66 26.61 23.45
N SER A 4 -46.66 26.91 22.63
CA SER A 4 -46.78 27.45 21.28
C SER A 4 -46.93 26.44 20.15
N GLU A 5 -47.33 27.00 19.01
CA GLU A 5 -47.69 26.41 17.74
C GLU A 5 -46.54 25.70 17.02
N GLY A 6 -46.90 24.65 16.30
CA GLY A 6 -46.03 23.86 15.43
C GLY A 6 -45.71 24.54 14.10
N VAL A 7 -44.51 24.23 13.64
CA VAL A 7 -43.79 24.65 12.43
C VAL A 7 -44.55 24.48 11.10
N GLY A 8 -44.39 25.44 10.18
CA GLY A 8 -44.52 25.24 8.72
C GLY A 8 -43.14 25.10 8.07
N PRO A 9 -42.98 25.18 6.73
CA PRO A 9 -43.95 25.08 5.64
C PRO A 9 -43.62 23.94 4.63
N THR A 10 -44.57 23.64 3.75
CA THR A 10 -44.40 22.82 2.54
C THR A 10 -43.97 23.64 1.33
N THR A 11 -43.48 22.92 0.31
CA THR A 11 -43.32 23.24 -1.13
C THR A 11 -41.91 23.53 -1.66
N SER A 12 -41.36 22.46 -2.22
CA SER A 12 -40.69 22.33 -3.53
C SER A 12 -40.35 23.59 -4.32
N SER A 13 -39.12 23.64 -4.85
CA SER A 13 -38.85 23.83 -6.30
C SER A 13 -37.40 23.51 -6.64
N SER A 14 -37.23 22.66 -7.64
CA SER A 14 -35.96 22.21 -8.23
C SER A 14 -35.25 23.33 -9.00
N SER A 15 -33.92 23.29 -9.01
CA SER A 15 -33.11 23.90 -10.07
C SER A 15 -31.83 23.08 -10.23
N SER A 16 -31.85 22.19 -11.23
CA SER A 16 -30.71 21.39 -11.65
C SER A 16 -29.67 22.30 -12.29
N THR A 17 -28.52 22.47 -11.64
CA THR A 17 -27.29 22.88 -12.33
C THR A 17 -26.57 21.60 -12.73
N GLN A 18 -26.58 21.31 -14.03
CA GLN A 18 -25.77 20.25 -14.61
C GLN A 18 -24.32 20.72 -14.56
N VAL A 19 -23.50 20.05 -13.75
CA VAL A 19 -22.05 20.16 -13.82
C VAL A 19 -21.56 19.08 -14.79
N GLU A 20 -21.09 19.50 -15.97
CA GLU A 20 -20.35 18.63 -16.89
C GLU A 20 -18.96 18.40 -16.30
N SER A 21 -18.84 17.31 -15.53
CA SER A 21 -17.56 16.86 -15.00
C SER A 21 -16.78 16.14 -16.10
N GLY A 22 -15.94 16.88 -16.82
CA GLY A 22 -14.83 16.30 -17.58
C GLY A 22 -13.86 15.64 -16.59
N GLY A 23 -14.10 14.37 -16.27
CA GLY A 23 -13.32 13.62 -15.29
C GLY A 23 -11.87 13.44 -15.77
N VAL A 24 -10.94 14.09 -15.08
CA VAL A 24 -9.51 13.80 -15.23
C VAL A 24 -9.30 12.35 -14.79
N PRO A 25 -8.61 11.49 -15.58
CA PRO A 25 -8.31 10.14 -15.14
C PRO A 25 -7.43 10.19 -13.90
N HIS A 26 -7.92 9.60 -12.80
CA HIS A 26 -7.20 9.50 -11.53
C HIS A 26 -6.20 8.34 -11.60
N THR A 27 -5.06 8.55 -12.25
CA THR A 27 -3.94 7.60 -12.21
C THR A 27 -3.16 7.79 -10.92
N VAL A 28 -2.97 6.71 -10.18
CA VAL A 28 -2.07 6.68 -9.02
C VAL A 28 -0.64 6.42 -9.51
N ILE A 29 0.25 7.39 -9.32
CA ILE A 29 1.68 7.26 -9.64
C ILE A 29 2.44 7.01 -8.34
N PRO A 30 3.14 5.88 -8.18
CA PRO A 30 3.96 5.64 -7.00
C PRO A 30 5.07 6.69 -6.87
N LEU A 31 5.31 7.14 -5.64
CA LEU A 31 6.45 7.99 -5.31
C LEU A 31 7.75 7.24 -5.61
N ARG A 32 8.68 7.92 -6.28
CA ARG A 32 10.03 7.39 -6.51
C ARG A 32 10.90 7.53 -5.28
N ASP A 33 10.75 8.64 -4.55
CA ASP A 33 11.50 8.93 -3.34
C ASP A 33 10.56 9.10 -2.15
N CYS A 34 10.99 8.62 -0.99
CA CYS A 34 10.26 8.77 0.26
C CYS A 34 11.26 8.89 1.42
N PRO A 35 11.12 9.86 2.35
CA PRO A 35 12.05 10.04 3.46
C PRO A 35 12.13 8.80 4.37
N HIS A 36 11.10 7.96 4.39
CA HIS A 36 11.04 6.75 5.19
C HIS A 36 11.78 5.54 4.57
N LEU A 37 12.38 5.67 3.38
CA LEU A 37 13.20 4.62 2.78
C LEU A 37 14.40 4.25 3.66
N VAL A 38 14.81 5.14 4.57
CA VAL A 38 15.89 4.91 5.54
C VAL A 38 15.54 3.83 6.57
N GLU A 39 14.25 3.57 6.81
CA GLU A 39 13.76 2.57 7.78
C GLU A 39 13.71 1.15 7.20
N ILE A 40 13.96 0.99 5.90
CA ILE A 40 13.94 -0.31 5.23
C ILE A 40 15.18 -1.09 5.62
N SER A 41 14.96 -2.25 6.24
CA SER A 41 15.99 -3.19 6.64
C SER A 41 16.38 -4.11 5.49
N ASP A 42 17.60 -4.63 5.56
CA ASP A 42 18.08 -5.65 4.63
C ASP A 42 17.15 -6.88 4.62
N LEU A 43 17.14 -7.58 3.48
CA LEU A 43 16.36 -8.80 3.32
C LEU A 43 16.87 -9.88 4.31
N PRO A 44 15.99 -10.50 5.11
CA PRO A 44 16.38 -11.58 6.01
C PRO A 44 16.80 -12.82 5.21
N ALA A 45 17.61 -13.69 5.80
CA ALA A 45 18.20 -14.85 5.10
C ALA A 45 17.13 -15.84 4.59
N GLU A 46 16.01 -15.94 5.30
CA GLU A 46 14.84 -16.73 4.92
C GLU A 46 14.02 -16.11 3.77
N GLY A 47 14.28 -14.86 3.40
CA GLY A 47 13.55 -14.12 2.37
C GLY A 47 12.15 -13.68 2.82
N VAL A 48 11.22 -13.60 1.87
CA VAL A 48 9.82 -13.23 2.11
C VAL A 48 8.93 -14.39 1.69
N ASN A 49 8.10 -14.90 2.61
CA ASN A 49 7.08 -15.91 2.29
C ASN A 49 5.79 -15.23 1.81
N ALA A 50 5.51 -15.30 0.51
CA ALA A 50 4.32 -14.71 -0.10
C ALA A 50 2.99 -15.39 0.29
N HIS A 51 3.06 -16.55 0.96
CA HIS A 51 1.91 -17.33 1.41
C HIS A 51 1.76 -17.32 2.95
N ALA A 52 2.49 -16.44 3.64
CA ALA A 52 2.37 -16.30 5.08
C ALA A 52 0.95 -15.83 5.48
N SER A 53 0.54 -16.17 6.71
CA SER A 53 -0.70 -15.69 7.32
C SER A 53 -0.42 -14.52 8.27
N CYS A 54 -1.46 -13.75 8.59
CA CYS A 54 -1.41 -12.71 9.60
C CYS A 54 -0.94 -13.27 10.96
N SER A 55 0.04 -12.64 11.60
CA SER A 55 0.58 -13.06 12.90
C SER A 55 -0.40 -12.89 14.06
N GLU A 56 -1.42 -12.05 13.91
CA GLU A 56 -2.40 -11.76 14.97
C GLU A 56 -3.68 -12.60 14.81
N CYS A 57 -4.30 -12.59 13.63
CA CYS A 57 -5.58 -13.27 13.38
C CYS A 57 -5.51 -14.51 12.51
N HIS A 58 -4.31 -14.90 12.05
CA HIS A 58 -4.07 -16.08 11.21
C HIS A 58 -4.81 -16.12 9.86
N SER A 59 -5.44 -15.03 9.45
CA SER A 59 -6.03 -14.92 8.11
C SER A 59 -4.97 -15.03 7.02
N SER A 60 -5.31 -15.68 5.91
CA SER A 60 -4.55 -15.80 4.66
C SER A 60 -5.09 -14.90 3.54
N VAL A 61 -5.95 -13.92 3.88
CA VAL A 61 -6.50 -12.91 2.96
C VAL A 61 -5.78 -11.57 3.13
N GLU A 62 -5.21 -11.07 2.03
CA GLU A 62 -4.57 -9.75 1.91
C GLU A 62 -3.48 -9.45 2.96
N GLN A 63 -2.40 -10.22 2.94
CA GLN A 63 -1.26 -10.02 3.83
C GLN A 63 -0.32 -8.94 3.34
N TRP A 64 0.24 -8.24 4.30
CA TRP A 64 1.26 -7.22 4.12
C TRP A 64 2.43 -7.56 5.04
N VAL A 65 3.64 -7.50 4.51
CA VAL A 65 4.88 -7.70 5.28
C VAL A 65 5.52 -6.35 5.58
N CYS A 66 5.87 -6.11 6.85
CA CYS A 66 6.60 -4.91 7.26
C CYS A 66 8.02 -4.94 6.69
N LEU A 67 8.49 -3.86 6.07
CA LEU A 67 9.83 -3.80 5.46
C LEU A 67 10.95 -3.41 6.43
N THR A 68 10.62 -3.15 7.69
CA THR A 68 11.60 -2.88 8.76
C THR A 68 11.87 -4.12 9.60
N CYS A 69 10.83 -4.91 9.93
CA CYS A 69 10.96 -6.07 10.82
C CYS A 69 10.36 -7.38 10.27
N TYR A 70 9.86 -7.39 9.04
CA TYR A 70 9.35 -8.57 8.35
C TYR A 70 8.18 -9.31 9.03
N SER A 71 7.50 -8.67 9.98
CA SER A 71 6.23 -9.18 10.53
C SER A 71 5.12 -9.14 9.47
N VAL A 72 4.30 -10.19 9.41
CA VAL A 72 3.22 -10.31 8.42
C VAL A 72 1.87 -10.06 9.08
N ASN A 73 1.13 -9.07 8.60
CA ASN A 73 -0.16 -8.68 9.15
C ASN A 73 -1.20 -8.47 8.05
N CYS A 74 -2.48 -8.66 8.35
CA CYS A 74 -3.55 -8.47 7.37
C CYS A 74 -3.83 -6.98 7.09
N SER A 75 -4.31 -6.70 5.88
CA SER A 75 -4.69 -5.37 5.41
C SER A 75 -5.82 -4.72 6.23
N ARG A 76 -6.06 -3.43 5.98
CA ARG A 76 -7.22 -2.68 6.49
C ARG A 76 -8.58 -3.15 5.98
N TYR A 77 -8.62 -3.83 4.84
CA TYR A 77 -9.87 -4.38 4.30
C TYR A 77 -10.22 -5.74 4.91
N ASN A 78 -9.31 -6.29 5.71
CA ASN A 78 -9.54 -7.41 6.61
C ASN A 78 -9.70 -6.89 8.05
N ALA A 79 -8.79 -7.24 8.98
CA ALA A 79 -8.87 -6.81 10.39
C ALA A 79 -7.96 -5.62 10.76
N GLY A 80 -7.14 -5.10 9.84
CA GLY A 80 -6.34 -3.89 10.10
C GLY A 80 -5.03 -4.08 10.86
N HIS A 81 -4.59 -5.30 11.15
CA HIS A 81 -3.37 -5.51 11.94
C HIS A 81 -2.09 -4.90 11.33
N ALA A 82 -2.02 -4.68 10.02
CA ALA A 82 -0.87 -4.00 9.42
C ALA A 82 -0.81 -2.50 9.77
N ILE A 83 -1.96 -1.82 9.83
CA ILE A 83 -2.01 -0.42 10.27
C ILE A 83 -1.81 -0.32 11.80
N ASP A 84 -2.35 -1.26 12.57
CA ASP A 84 -2.12 -1.32 14.02
C ASP A 84 -0.63 -1.56 14.34
N HIS A 85 0.04 -2.40 13.55
CA HIS A 85 1.47 -2.63 13.65
C HIS A 85 2.28 -1.35 13.42
N TRP A 86 1.95 -0.57 12.37
CA TRP A 86 2.58 0.73 12.15
C TRP A 86 2.34 1.69 13.32
N ILE A 87 1.09 1.82 13.81
CA ILE A 87 0.76 2.70 14.94
C ILE A 87 1.56 2.33 16.20
N ARG A 88 1.77 1.03 16.46
CA ARG A 88 2.49 0.54 17.64
C ARG A 88 4.00 0.67 17.54
N THR A 89 4.57 0.52 16.35
CA THR A 89 6.03 0.36 16.16
C THR A 89 6.69 1.54 15.47
N GLY A 90 5.92 2.33 14.72
CA GLY A 90 6.42 3.39 13.85
C GLY A 90 7.02 2.90 12.53
N HIS A 91 7.00 1.60 12.21
CA HIS A 91 7.59 1.10 10.96
C HIS A 91 6.77 1.54 9.73
N SER A 92 7.34 2.41 8.91
CA SER A 92 6.55 3.22 7.97
C SER A 92 6.07 2.49 6.72
N MET A 93 6.74 1.42 6.28
CA MET A 93 6.45 0.79 4.99
C MET A 93 6.11 -0.70 5.10
N VAL A 94 5.18 -1.10 4.25
CA VAL A 94 4.70 -2.47 4.11
C VAL A 94 4.63 -2.87 2.64
N LEU A 95 4.98 -4.11 2.33
CA LEU A 95 4.84 -4.74 1.02
C LEU A 95 3.60 -5.64 1.01
N SER A 96 2.68 -5.39 0.09
CA SER A 96 1.52 -6.25 -0.16
C SER A 96 1.97 -7.57 -0.78
N LEU A 97 1.57 -8.70 -0.18
CA LEU A 97 1.81 -10.04 -0.74
C LEU A 97 0.80 -10.38 -1.84
N THR A 98 -0.24 -9.58 -2.04
CA THR A 98 -1.26 -9.76 -3.09
C THR A 98 -0.78 -9.29 -4.46
N ASP A 99 -0.18 -8.11 -4.55
CA ASP A 99 0.18 -7.46 -5.81
C ASP A 99 1.61 -6.92 -5.83
N LEU A 100 2.37 -7.15 -4.76
CA LEU A 100 3.76 -6.69 -4.61
C LEU A 100 3.91 -5.17 -4.66
N SER A 101 2.83 -4.41 -4.40
CA SER A 101 2.90 -2.97 -4.19
C SER A 101 3.46 -2.64 -2.81
N VAL A 102 4.16 -1.53 -2.66
CA VAL A 102 4.67 -1.05 -1.36
C VAL A 102 3.90 0.20 -0.97
N TRP A 103 3.36 0.22 0.23
CA TRP A 103 2.67 1.37 0.81
C TRP A 103 3.50 1.98 1.92
N CYS A 104 3.56 3.31 1.95
CA CYS A 104 4.13 4.07 3.05
C CYS A 104 2.97 4.72 3.82
N TYR A 105 2.81 4.37 5.09
CA TYR A 105 1.72 4.89 5.92
C TYR A 105 1.82 6.41 6.14
N PRO A 106 2.95 6.99 6.56
CA PRO A 106 3.02 8.44 6.77
C PRO A 106 2.84 9.29 5.50
N CYS A 107 3.24 8.77 4.33
CA CYS A 107 3.10 9.48 3.06
C CYS A 107 1.75 9.24 2.38
N GLU A 108 0.94 8.31 2.90
CA GLU A 108 -0.34 7.89 2.31
C GLU A 108 -0.24 7.61 0.81
N SER A 109 0.85 6.95 0.39
CA SER A 109 1.13 6.73 -1.03
C SER A 109 1.89 5.43 -1.27
N TYR A 110 1.73 4.90 -2.48
CA TYR A 110 2.57 3.82 -2.97
C TYR A 110 3.98 4.32 -3.25
N VAL A 111 4.98 3.47 -3.01
CA VAL A 111 6.39 3.79 -3.23
C VAL A 111 7.01 2.77 -4.17
N HIS A 112 7.79 3.24 -5.13
CA HIS A 112 8.59 2.42 -6.03
C HIS A 112 10.02 2.97 -6.09
N HIS A 113 10.96 2.27 -5.47
CA HIS A 113 12.35 2.69 -5.35
C HIS A 113 13.28 1.47 -5.39
N GLU A 114 14.53 1.64 -5.81
CA GLU A 114 15.52 0.56 -5.95
C GLU A 114 15.79 -0.20 -4.64
N ARG A 115 15.80 0.52 -3.50
CA ARG A 115 15.91 -0.07 -2.14
C ARG A 115 14.85 -1.13 -1.83
N LEU A 116 13.71 -1.11 -2.52
CA LEU A 116 12.61 -2.04 -2.32
C LEU A 116 12.73 -3.29 -3.21
N ILE A 117 13.61 -3.28 -4.22
CA ILE A 117 13.75 -4.38 -5.18
C ILE A 117 14.06 -5.72 -4.49
N PRO A 118 15.00 -5.82 -3.53
CA PRO A 118 15.32 -7.11 -2.91
C PRO A 118 14.10 -7.79 -2.26
N ALA A 119 13.31 -7.03 -1.48
CA ALA A 119 12.10 -7.55 -0.84
C ALA A 119 11.02 -7.93 -1.87
N LYS A 120 10.81 -7.09 -2.90
CA LYS A 120 9.84 -7.36 -3.97
C LYS A 120 10.24 -8.60 -4.78
N SER A 121 11.52 -8.76 -5.09
CA SER A 121 12.03 -9.92 -5.83
C SER A 121 11.96 -11.20 -5.02
N ALA A 122 12.27 -11.15 -3.72
CA ALA A 122 12.08 -12.29 -2.83
C ALA A 122 10.59 -12.71 -2.75
N ALA A 123 9.68 -11.75 -2.59
CA ALA A 123 8.25 -12.02 -2.58
C ALA A 123 7.74 -12.55 -3.93
N HIS A 124 8.23 -12.01 -5.05
CA HIS A 124 7.89 -12.49 -6.39
C HIS A 124 8.35 -13.93 -6.61
N GLN A 125 9.60 -14.24 -6.27
CA GLN A 125 10.15 -15.59 -6.34
C GLN A 125 9.35 -16.56 -5.48
N SER A 126 9.01 -16.18 -4.24
CA SER A 126 8.18 -17.00 -3.37
C SER A 126 6.77 -17.22 -3.94
N LYS A 127 6.18 -16.20 -4.59
CA LYS A 127 4.80 -16.24 -5.08
C LYS A 127 4.63 -17.00 -6.40
N PHE A 128 5.58 -16.85 -7.31
CA PHE A 128 5.45 -17.32 -8.69
C PHE A 128 6.48 -18.39 -9.07
N GLY A 129 7.47 -18.66 -8.20
CA GLY A 129 8.55 -19.61 -8.49
C GLY A 129 9.59 -19.10 -9.48
N ILE A 130 9.52 -17.82 -9.89
CA ILE A 130 10.44 -17.19 -10.84
C ILE A 130 10.94 -15.84 -10.32
N PRO A 131 12.17 -15.42 -10.65
CA PRO A 131 12.68 -14.12 -10.26
C PRO A 131 11.89 -13.01 -10.96
N THR A 132 11.85 -11.82 -10.37
CA THR A 132 11.24 -10.67 -11.04
C THR A 132 11.94 -10.41 -12.37
N PRO A 133 11.22 -10.15 -13.47
CA PRO A 133 11.84 -9.73 -14.72
C PRO A 133 12.74 -8.52 -14.43
N GLU A 134 14.01 -8.56 -14.85
CA GLU A 134 14.93 -7.44 -14.65
C GLU A 134 14.29 -6.16 -15.19
N GLN A 135 14.03 -5.20 -14.31
CA GLN A 135 13.48 -3.91 -14.70
C GLN A 135 14.59 -3.11 -15.37
N GLY A 136 14.73 -3.29 -16.68
CA GLY A 136 15.47 -2.41 -17.59
C GLY A 136 16.80 -1.91 -17.06
N ARG A 137 17.80 -2.78 -16.92
CA ARG A 137 19.19 -2.34 -16.99
C ARG A 137 19.36 -1.77 -18.40
N SER A 138 19.53 -0.46 -18.55
CA SER A 138 20.15 0.05 -19.77
C SER A 138 21.50 -0.64 -19.86
N GLU A 139 21.67 -1.53 -20.83
CA GLU A 139 22.98 -2.04 -21.23
C GLU A 139 23.84 -0.82 -21.60
N SER A 140 24.64 -0.32 -20.66
CA SER A 140 25.86 0.38 -21.04
C SER A 140 26.85 -0.70 -21.46
N GLU A 141 27.03 -0.81 -22.77
CA GLU A 141 27.86 -1.76 -23.49
C GLU A 141 29.24 -2.02 -22.85
N ASN A 142 29.51 -3.32 -22.69
CA ASN A 142 30.75 -4.07 -22.90
C ASN A 142 32.14 -3.46 -22.54
N PRO A 143 32.99 -4.14 -21.74
CA PRO A 143 34.41 -3.84 -21.69
C PRO A 143 35.09 -4.40 -22.96
N GLY A 144 35.56 -3.50 -23.82
CA GLY A 144 36.28 -3.86 -25.04
C GLY A 144 37.08 -2.70 -25.63
N ASN A 145 38.18 -2.32 -24.99
CA ASN A 145 39.44 -1.92 -25.63
C ASN A 145 40.60 -2.03 -24.63
#